data_AF-A0A233RWL8-F1
#
_entry.id   AF-A0A233RWL8-F1
#
_cell.length_a   1.000
_cell.length_b   1.000
_cell.length_c   1.000
_cell.angle_alpha   90.00
_cell.angle_beta   90.00
_cell.angle_gamma   90.00
#
_symmetry.space_group_name_H-M   'P 1'
#
loop_
_entity.id
_entity.type
_entity.pdbx_description
1 polymer ?
#
loop_
_entity_poly.entity_id
_entity_poly.type
_entity_poly.pdbx_seq_one_letter_code
_entity_poly.pdbx_strand_id
1 'polypeptide(L)'
;MRRRWAWGALIAQHHPRAVRLSIHLRPVGAAKFGIRLLDAPDAWTTPWHSAGLRRTDGTWALMPRDRADRLGRLVYRDDRPSHFGQR
;
A
#
# COMPACT_ATOMS: atom_id res chain seq x y z
N MET A 1 -12.53 -13.98 -5.52
CA MET A 1 -11.44 -14.82 -4.94
C MET A 1 -10.77 -15.79 -5.92
N ARG A 2 -11.49 -16.38 -6.89
CA ARG A 2 -10.92 -17.37 -7.84
C ARG A 2 -9.64 -16.91 -8.57
N ARG A 3 -9.64 -15.70 -9.14
CA ARG A 3 -8.51 -15.16 -9.91
C ARG A 3 -7.23 -14.98 -9.08
N ARG A 4 -7.34 -14.45 -7.84
CA ARG A 4 -6.16 -14.25 -6.96
C ARG A 4 -5.47 -15.56 -6.54
N TRP A 5 -6.23 -16.66 -6.51
CA TRP A 5 -5.70 -17.97 -6.15
C TRP A 5 -5.03 -18.63 -7.34
N ALA A 6 -5.66 -18.60 -8.52
CA ALA A 6 -5.05 -19.07 -9.76
C ALA A 6 -3.72 -18.35 -10.04
N TRP A 7 -3.69 -17.02 -9.93
CA TRP A 7 -2.45 -16.25 -10.03
C TRP A 7 -1.42 -16.62 -8.96
N GLY A 8 -1.90 -16.87 -7.73
CA GLY A 8 -1.06 -17.34 -6.63
C GLY A 8 -0.34 -18.66 -6.96
N ALA A 9 -1.06 -19.62 -7.50
CA ALA A 9 -0.56 -20.94 -7.87
C ALA A 9 0.44 -20.87 -9.03
N LEU A 10 0.12 -20.12 -10.08
CA LEU A 10 1.02 -19.93 -11.23
C LEU A 10 2.36 -19.35 -10.78
N ILE A 11 2.36 -18.30 -9.95
CA ILE A 11 3.59 -17.71 -9.44
C ILE A 11 4.40 -18.70 -8.58
N ALA A 12 3.73 -19.55 -7.79
CA ALA A 12 4.43 -20.57 -7.00
C ALA A 12 5.13 -21.61 -7.88
N GLN A 13 4.58 -21.94 -9.05
CA GLN A 13 5.21 -22.85 -10.01
C GLN A 13 6.47 -22.22 -10.64
N HIS A 14 6.39 -20.95 -11.04
CA HIS A 14 7.53 -20.26 -11.68
C HIS A 14 8.61 -19.80 -10.71
N HIS A 15 8.25 -19.52 -9.45
CA HIS A 15 9.17 -18.99 -8.44
C HIS A 15 9.10 -19.79 -7.13
N PRO A 16 9.44 -21.09 -7.15
CA PRO A 16 9.21 -21.99 -6.02
C PRO A 16 10.05 -21.66 -4.77
N ARG A 17 11.16 -20.92 -4.93
CA ARG A 17 12.07 -20.55 -3.84
C ARG A 17 11.93 -19.10 -3.38
N ALA A 18 11.02 -18.33 -3.97
CA ALA A 18 10.85 -16.92 -3.62
C ALA A 18 10.01 -16.76 -2.35
N VAL A 19 10.36 -15.78 -1.51
CA VAL A 19 9.49 -15.35 -0.41
C VAL A 19 8.24 -14.71 -1.00
N ARG A 20 7.07 -15.30 -0.69
CA ARG A 20 5.81 -14.85 -1.28
C ARG A 20 5.19 -13.71 -0.46
N LEU A 21 5.51 -12.48 -0.82
CA LEU A 21 4.95 -11.29 -0.16
C LEU A 21 3.46 -11.10 -0.49
N SER A 22 2.74 -10.52 0.46
CA SER A 22 1.32 -10.15 0.38
C SER A 22 1.12 -8.80 1.03
N ILE A 23 0.44 -7.90 0.33
CA ILE A 23 0.02 -6.56 0.81
C ILE A 23 -1.17 -6.59 1.79
N HIS A 24 -1.73 -7.77 2.04
CA HIS A 24 -2.79 -7.98 3.02
C HIS A 24 -2.25 -8.80 4.18
N LEU A 25 -2.83 -8.60 5.36
CA LEU A 25 -2.55 -9.39 6.55
C LEU A 25 -2.70 -10.89 6.28
N ARG A 26 -1.79 -11.69 6.86
CA ARG A 26 -1.75 -13.15 6.71
C ARG A 26 -1.59 -13.80 8.08
N PRO A 27 -2.28 -14.91 8.35
CA PRO A 27 -2.04 -15.71 9.56
C PRO A 27 -0.58 -16.19 9.64
N VAL A 28 -0.09 -16.40 10.85
CA VAL A 28 1.18 -17.06 11.10
C VAL A 28 1.17 -18.45 10.44
N GLY A 29 2.29 -18.82 9.81
CA GLY A 29 2.41 -20.09 9.07
C GLY A 29 1.77 -20.10 7.68
N ALA A 30 1.09 -19.02 7.25
CA ALA A 30 0.59 -18.94 5.89
C ALA A 30 1.74 -18.88 4.87
N ALA A 31 1.57 -19.54 3.72
CA ALA A 31 2.53 -19.51 2.61
C ALA A 31 2.81 -18.12 2.01
N LYS A 32 2.06 -17.08 2.41
CA LYS A 32 2.31 -15.69 2.03
C LYS A 32 2.64 -14.86 3.26
N PHE A 33 3.69 -14.07 3.17
CA PHE A 33 4.14 -13.16 4.22
C PHE A 33 3.50 -11.78 4.05
N GLY A 34 2.74 -11.33 5.05
CA GLY A 34 2.10 -10.02 5.04
C GLY A 34 3.13 -8.90 5.21
N ILE A 35 3.11 -7.89 4.33
CA ILE A 35 3.94 -6.69 4.43
C ILE A 35 3.07 -5.44 4.43
N ARG A 36 3.61 -4.39 5.06
CA ARG A 36 3.10 -3.02 4.95
C ARG A 36 4.08 -2.21 4.11
N LEU A 37 3.56 -1.43 3.15
CA LEU A 37 4.40 -0.61 2.26
C LEU A 37 4.72 0.76 2.86
N LEU A 38 3.73 1.37 3.53
CA LEU A 38 3.82 2.66 4.19
C LEU A 38 2.92 2.64 5.43
N ASP A 39 3.14 3.56 6.37
CA ASP A 39 2.24 3.74 7.51
C ASP A 39 0.80 3.95 7.03
N ALA A 40 -0.16 3.30 7.68
CA ALA A 40 -1.53 3.21 7.21
C ALA A 40 -2.49 2.95 8.40
N PRO A 41 -3.75 3.41 8.32
CA PRO A 41 -4.71 3.30 9.43
C PRO A 41 -5.11 1.85 9.74
N ASP A 42 -4.93 0.93 8.80
CA ASP A 42 -5.27 -0.48 8.94
C ASP A 42 -4.37 -1.37 8.07
N ALA A 43 -4.56 -2.69 8.16
CA ALA A 43 -3.76 -3.69 7.44
C ALA A 43 -4.29 -4.04 6.03
N TRP A 44 -5.27 -3.30 5.52
CA TRP A 44 -5.92 -3.52 4.22
C TRP A 44 -5.70 -2.36 3.25
N THR A 45 -5.41 -1.17 3.77
CA THR A 45 -5.12 0.03 3.00
C THR A 45 -3.90 -0.20 2.12
N THR A 46 -4.07 0.06 0.83
CA THR A 46 -3.03 -0.07 -0.20
C THR A 46 -2.92 1.23 -0.98
N PRO A 47 -1.75 1.55 -1.57
CA PRO A 47 -1.52 2.85 -2.22
C PRO A 47 -2.54 3.19 -3.32
N TRP A 48 -3.02 2.21 -4.08
CA TRP A 48 -3.97 2.43 -5.17
C TRP A 48 -5.43 2.61 -4.71
N HIS A 49 -5.69 2.55 -3.40
CA HIS A 49 -6.99 2.84 -2.79
C HIS A 49 -6.92 4.01 -1.80
N SER A 50 -5.80 4.74 -1.77
CA SER A 50 -5.53 5.81 -0.80
C SER A 50 -4.70 6.93 -1.43
N ALA A 51 -4.40 7.96 -0.65
CA ALA A 51 -3.47 9.03 -1.01
C ALA A 51 -2.30 9.05 -0.02
N GLY A 52 -1.11 9.40 -0.52
CA GLY A 52 0.05 9.67 0.32
C GLY A 52 -0.02 11.07 0.95
N LEU A 53 0.22 11.15 2.26
CA LEU A 53 0.52 12.38 2.99
C LEU A 53 1.99 12.34 3.42
N ARG A 54 2.77 13.33 2.98
CA ARG A 54 4.11 13.58 3.51
C ARG A 54 3.99 14.47 4.74
N ARG A 55 4.36 13.94 5.90
CA ARG A 55 4.32 14.64 7.18
C ARG A 55 5.46 15.66 7.29
N THR A 56 5.33 16.61 8.20
CA THR A 56 6.34 17.67 8.43
C THR A 56 7.67 17.11 8.94
N ASP A 57 7.64 15.96 9.62
CA ASP A 57 8.83 15.19 10.03
C ASP A 57 9.50 14.39 8.89
N GLY A 58 8.97 14.48 7.67
CA GLY A 58 9.47 13.79 6.49
C GLY A 58 8.95 12.36 6.31
N THR A 59 8.19 11.82 7.26
CA THR A 59 7.58 10.49 7.15
C THR A 59 6.38 10.49 6.20
N TRP A 60 5.94 9.29 5.81
CA TRP A 60 4.83 9.09 4.88
C TRP A 60 3.74 8.25 5.52
N ALA A 61 2.49 8.61 5.24
CA ALA A 61 1.34 7.78 5.55
C ALA A 61 0.35 7.71 4.38
N LEU A 62 -0.32 6.58 4.28
CA LEU A 62 -1.46 6.37 3.41
C LEU A 62 -2.75 6.64 4.18
N MET A 63 -3.67 7.36 3.56
CA MET A 63 -4.99 7.60 4.12
C MET A 63 -6.01 7.92 3.03
N PRO A 64 -7.32 7.91 3.32
CA PRO A 64 -8.34 8.39 2.39
C PRO A 64 -8.02 9.80 1.87
N ARG A 65 -8.27 10.03 0.57
CA ARG A 65 -7.91 11.28 -0.12
C ARG A 65 -8.54 12.51 0.56
N ASP A 66 -9.81 12.42 0.94
CA ASP A 66 -10.54 13.50 1.63
C ASP A 66 -9.86 13.87 2.96
N ARG A 67 -9.35 12.88 3.70
CA ARG A 67 -8.59 13.11 4.94
C ARG A 67 -7.24 13.77 4.65
N ALA A 68 -6.52 13.31 3.64
CA ALA A 68 -5.24 13.90 3.25
C ALA A 68 -5.40 15.37 2.82
N ASP A 69 -6.48 15.70 2.11
CA ASP A 69 -6.81 17.05 1.68
C ASP A 69 -7.14 17.99 2.85
N ARG A 70 -7.89 17.49 3.85
CA ARG A 70 -8.13 18.24 5.10
C ARG A 70 -6.85 18.53 5.89
N LEU A 71 -5.91 17.58 5.91
CA LEU A 71 -4.68 17.66 6.71
C LEU A 71 -3.52 18.34 5.97
N GLY A 72 -3.63 18.55 4.67
CA GLY A 72 -2.51 18.93 3.82
C GLY A 72 -2.84 19.92 2.72
N ARG A 73 -1.93 19.99 1.74
CA ARG A 73 -2.10 20.66 0.46
C ARG A 73 -1.64 19.74 -0.66
N LEU A 74 -2.37 19.72 -1.76
CA LEU A 74 -2.02 18.91 -2.93
C LEU A 74 -0.72 19.44 -3.55
N VAL A 75 0.26 18.56 -3.68
CA VAL A 75 1.56 18.82 -4.32
C VAL A 75 1.50 18.32 -5.75
N TYR A 76 1.93 19.17 -6.68
CA TYR A 76 2.09 18.83 -8.08
C TYR A 76 3.55 18.47 -8.39
N ARG A 77 3.75 17.48 -9.27
CA ARG A 77 5.03 17.14 -9.88
C ARG A 77 4.80 16.90 -11.37
N ASP A 78 5.60 17.53 -12.21
CA ASP A 78 5.45 17.47 -13.67
C ASP A 78 4.00 17.75 -14.11
N ASP A 79 3.41 18.81 -13.55
CA ASP A 79 2.02 19.26 -13.75
C ASP A 79 0.93 18.21 -13.42
N ARG A 80 1.28 17.15 -12.68
CA ARG A 80 0.34 16.12 -12.23
C ARG A 80 0.20 16.09 -10.70
N PRO A 81 -1.01 15.82 -10.18
CA PRO A 81 -1.20 15.64 -8.74
C PRO A 81 -0.39 14.44 -8.26
N SER A 82 0.48 14.67 -7.27
CA SER A 82 1.42 13.65 -6.79
C SER A 82 1.03 13.09 -5.42
N HIS A 83 0.87 13.96 -4.42
CA HIS A 83 0.58 13.59 -3.03
C HIS A 83 0.12 14.84 -2.25
N PHE A 84 -0.21 14.68 -0.97
CA PHE A 84 -0.46 15.81 -0.08
C PHE A 84 0.77 16.07 0.81
N GLY A 85 1.16 17.33 0.98
CA GLY A 85 2.09 17.76 2.03
C GLY A 85 1.32 18.24 3.24
N GLN A 86 1.65 17.76 4.44
CA GLN A 86 1.04 18.22 5.68
C GLN A 86 1.28 19.71 5.89
N ARG A 87 0.26 20.42 6.38
CA ARG A 87 0.35 21.85 6.72
C ARG A 87 1.22 22.08 7.95
#